data_AF-A0A8C5CH46-F1
#
_entry.id   AF-A0A8C5CH46-F1
#
_cell.length_a   1.000
_cell.length_b   1.000
_cell.length_c   1.000
_cell.angle_alpha   90.00
_cell.angle_beta   90.00
_cell.angle_gamma   90.00
#
_symmetry.space_group_name_H-M   'P 1'
#
loop_
_entity.id
_entity.type
_entity.pdbx_description
1 polymer ?
#
loop_
_entity_poly.entity_id
_entity_poly.type
_entity_poly.pdbx_seq_one_letter_code
_entity_poly.pdbx_strand_id
1 'polypeptide(L)'
;MTTVICTRFTEEFQMFEELGKGAFSIVRRCVKVLSGQEYAAKIINTKKLTSRDHQKLDREARICRLLKHPNIVRLHDSISEEGHHYLIFDLVTGGELFEDIVAREYYSEADASHCIQQILEAVLHCHQSGVVHRDLKPENLLLASKSKGAAVKLADFGLAIEVEGEQQAWFGFAGTPGYLSPEVLRKDPYGKAVDLWACGVILYILLVGYPPFWDEDQHRLYQQIKAGAYDFPSPEWDTVTPEAKDLINKMLTINPGKRITAAEALKHPWISVRLTLPLTQDLSKINPHPNPGSYTAPQWLPALRKQDIIKVTEQLIEAISNGDFEGYTKMCDPAVTAFEPEALGNLVEGLDFHRFYFENLWSRNSKQEAACIAYIRVTQYIDPNGTPRTAQSEESRVWHRRDGKWQIVHFHRSGSASTLSK
;
A
#
# COMPACT_ATOMS: atom_id res chain seq x y z
N MET A 1 5.34 -9.41 -43.02
CA MET A 1 5.70 -8.20 -42.26
C MET A 1 6.53 -8.64 -41.10
N THR A 2 7.81 -8.27 -41.07
CA THR A 2 8.70 -8.52 -39.93
C THR A 2 8.25 -7.61 -38.79
N THR A 3 7.65 -8.18 -37.75
CA THR A 3 7.33 -7.46 -36.52
C THR A 3 8.65 -7.09 -35.87
N VAL A 4 9.06 -5.82 -35.96
CA VAL A 4 10.22 -5.32 -35.21
C VAL A 4 9.80 -5.35 -33.74
N ILE A 5 10.33 -6.30 -32.98
CA ILE A 5 10.13 -6.36 -31.53
C ILE A 5 10.89 -5.15 -30.96
N CYS A 6 10.17 -4.22 -30.35
CA CYS A 6 10.78 -3.11 -29.62
C CYS A 6 11.46 -3.68 -28.36
N THR A 7 12.79 -3.67 -28.33
CA THR A 7 13.65 -4.16 -27.24
C THR A 7 14.41 -3.03 -26.54
N ARG A 8 13.89 -1.80 -26.64
CA ARG A 8 14.55 -0.58 -26.18
C ARG A 8 14.92 -0.60 -24.69
N PHE A 9 14.06 -1.17 -23.83
CA PHE A 9 14.39 -1.29 -22.40
C PHE A 9 15.53 -2.28 -22.20
N THR A 10 15.43 -3.45 -22.83
CA THR A 10 16.42 -4.54 -22.73
C THR A 10 17.80 -4.12 -23.24
N GLU A 11 17.86 -3.21 -24.21
CA GLU A 11 19.11 -2.67 -24.77
C GLU A 11 19.70 -1.51 -23.95
N GLU A 12 18.86 -0.65 -23.38
CA GLU A 12 19.32 0.58 -22.72
C GLU A 12 19.52 0.44 -21.20
N PHE A 13 18.90 -0.54 -20.55
CA PHE A 13 18.86 -0.67 -19.09
C PHE A 13 19.27 -2.05 -18.60
N GLN A 14 20.09 -2.08 -17.54
CA GLN A 14 20.42 -3.28 -16.79
C GLN A 14 19.59 -3.35 -15.51
N MET A 15 19.02 -4.53 -15.22
CA MET A 15 18.13 -4.76 -14.07
C MET A 15 18.86 -5.29 -12.85
N PHE A 16 18.42 -4.86 -11.66
CA PHE A 16 18.99 -5.23 -10.36
C PHE A 16 17.89 -5.63 -9.37
N GLU A 17 18.10 -5.50 -8.06
CA GLU A 17 17.19 -5.99 -7.02
C GLU A 17 15.77 -5.42 -7.09
N GLU A 18 14.83 -6.17 -6.51
CA GLU A 18 13.46 -5.73 -6.32
C GLU A 18 13.37 -4.70 -5.19
N LEU A 19 12.60 -3.63 -5.44
CA LEU A 19 12.34 -2.55 -4.50
C LEU A 19 10.90 -2.63 -3.94
N GLY A 20 9.99 -3.25 -4.68
CA GLY A 20 8.61 -3.43 -4.25
C GLY A 20 7.74 -4.17 -5.26
N LYS A 21 6.55 -4.57 -4.84
CA LYS A 21 5.62 -5.39 -5.62
C LYS A 21 4.19 -4.91 -5.47
N GLY A 22 3.46 -4.91 -6.58
CA GLY A 22 2.03 -4.62 -6.63
C GLY A 22 1.24 -5.73 -7.34
N ALA A 23 -0.08 -5.55 -7.47
CA ALA A 23 -0.97 -6.58 -7.99
C ALA A 23 -0.61 -7.09 -9.40
N PHE A 24 -0.14 -6.20 -10.28
CA PHE A 24 0.21 -6.52 -11.68
C PHE A 24 1.60 -6.03 -12.07
N SER A 25 2.39 -5.57 -11.11
CA SER A 25 3.67 -4.92 -11.36
C SER A 25 4.71 -5.25 -10.32
N ILE A 26 5.98 -5.19 -10.73
CA ILE A 26 7.13 -5.25 -9.84
C ILE A 26 7.97 -4.01 -10.08
N VAL A 27 8.51 -3.41 -9.02
CA VAL A 27 9.44 -2.29 -9.11
C VAL A 27 10.84 -2.82 -8.82
N ARG A 28 11.79 -2.59 -9.72
CA ARG A 28 13.19 -3.00 -9.53
C ARG A 28 14.13 -1.83 -9.79
N ARG A 29 15.30 -1.83 -9.15
CA ARG A 29 16.38 -0.91 -9.51
C ARG A 29 16.90 -1.27 -10.90
N CYS A 30 17.20 -0.26 -11.71
CA CYS A 30 17.83 -0.42 -13.00
C CYS A 30 18.87 0.68 -13.24
N VAL A 31 19.84 0.42 -14.12
CA VAL A 31 20.89 1.36 -14.49
C VAL A 31 20.91 1.54 -16.00
N LYS A 32 20.90 2.79 -16.46
CA LYS A 32 20.99 3.09 -17.89
C LYS A 32 22.43 2.89 -18.37
N VAL A 33 22.65 1.88 -19.21
CA VAL A 33 23.96 1.32 -19.59
C VAL A 33 24.94 2.41 -20.06
N LEU A 34 24.52 3.29 -20.96
CA LEU A 34 25.39 4.30 -21.55
C LEU A 34 25.83 5.41 -20.58
N SER A 35 25.01 5.69 -19.55
CA SER A 35 25.24 6.82 -18.64
C SER A 35 25.68 6.42 -17.24
N GLY A 36 25.44 5.16 -16.84
CA GLY A 36 25.61 4.70 -15.47
C GLY A 36 24.58 5.25 -14.47
N GLN A 37 23.60 6.05 -14.92
CA GLN A 37 22.58 6.64 -14.06
C GLN A 37 21.57 5.59 -13.59
N GLU A 38 21.25 5.60 -12.30
CA GLU A 38 20.30 4.67 -11.67
C GLU A 38 18.86 5.20 -11.67
N TYR A 39 17.89 4.27 -11.76
CA TYR A 39 16.46 4.51 -11.82
C TYR A 39 15.67 3.38 -11.14
N ALA A 40 14.39 3.62 -10.88
CA ALA A 40 13.43 2.57 -10.52
C ALA A 40 12.55 2.24 -11.74
N ALA A 41 12.53 0.99 -12.17
CA ALA A 41 11.68 0.51 -13.25
C ALA A 41 10.45 -0.19 -12.68
N LYS A 42 9.25 0.39 -12.87
CA LYS A 42 7.97 -0.29 -12.63
C LYS A 42 7.64 -1.12 -13.87
N ILE A 43 7.75 -2.44 -13.73
CA ILE A 43 7.55 -3.45 -14.76
C ILE A 43 6.11 -3.96 -14.65
N ILE A 44 5.34 -3.82 -15.70
CA ILE A 44 3.91 -4.15 -15.72
C ILE A 44 3.69 -5.25 -16.74
N ASN A 45 3.08 -6.36 -16.33
CA ASN A 45 2.80 -7.47 -17.23
C ASN A 45 1.51 -7.19 -18.02
N THR A 46 1.64 -6.78 -19.28
CA THR A 46 0.50 -6.36 -20.12
C THR A 46 -0.38 -7.52 -20.55
N LYS A 47 0.15 -8.76 -20.56
CA LYS A 47 -0.63 -9.97 -20.91
C LYS A 47 -1.75 -10.27 -19.91
N LYS A 48 -1.66 -9.74 -18.69
CA LYS A 48 -2.65 -9.92 -17.62
C LYS A 48 -3.67 -8.78 -17.53
N LEU A 49 -3.55 -7.75 -18.37
CA LEU A 49 -4.36 -6.54 -18.28
C LEU A 49 -5.61 -6.63 -19.15
N THR A 50 -6.74 -6.16 -18.61
CA THR A 50 -7.95 -5.90 -19.41
C THR A 50 -7.78 -4.63 -20.25
N SER A 51 -8.68 -4.38 -21.22
CA SER A 51 -8.69 -3.11 -21.97
C SER A 51 -8.84 -1.89 -21.06
N ARG A 52 -9.57 -2.04 -19.94
CA ARG A 52 -9.72 -0.98 -18.94
C ARG A 52 -8.41 -0.72 -18.19
N ASP A 53 -7.61 -1.75 -17.94
CA ASP A 53 -6.34 -1.58 -17.24
C ASP A 53 -5.27 -0.97 -18.14
N HIS A 54 -5.30 -1.24 -19.46
CA HIS A 54 -4.48 -0.50 -20.44
C HIS A 54 -4.79 1.00 -20.42
N GLN A 55 -6.06 1.39 -20.37
CA GLN A 55 -6.44 2.81 -20.27
C GLN A 55 -5.95 3.47 -18.96
N LYS A 56 -5.93 2.73 -17.86
CA LYS A 56 -5.36 3.22 -16.58
C LYS A 56 -3.84 3.40 -16.69
N LEU A 57 -3.14 2.46 -17.32
CA LEU A 57 -1.71 2.54 -17.56
C LEU A 57 -1.34 3.75 -18.41
N ASP A 58 -2.06 3.98 -19.52
CA ASP A 58 -1.83 5.14 -20.38
C ASP A 58 -2.08 6.47 -19.63
N ARG A 59 -3.09 6.49 -18.76
CA ARG A 59 -3.37 7.63 -17.89
C ARG A 59 -2.26 7.85 -16.86
N GLU A 60 -1.81 6.81 -16.18
CA GLU A 60 -0.70 6.89 -15.21
C GLU A 60 0.56 7.43 -15.87
N ALA A 61 0.96 6.88 -17.03
CA ALA A 61 2.13 7.35 -17.77
C ALA A 61 2.00 8.83 -18.21
N ARG A 62 0.81 9.25 -18.66
CA ARG A 62 0.54 10.64 -19.05
C ARG A 62 0.63 11.59 -17.86
N ILE A 63 -0.03 11.25 -16.75
CA ILE A 63 -0.01 12.05 -15.50
C ILE A 63 1.42 12.19 -14.99
N CYS A 64 2.15 11.08 -14.85
CA CYS A 64 3.52 11.12 -14.34
C CYS A 64 4.49 11.89 -15.26
N ARG A 65 4.20 11.98 -16.56
CA ARG A 65 4.98 12.79 -17.52
C ARG A 65 4.67 14.29 -17.42
N LEU A 66 3.44 14.64 -17.05
CA LEU A 66 3.00 16.02 -16.81
C LEU A 66 3.60 16.58 -15.51
N LEU A 67 3.62 15.76 -14.45
CA LEU A 67 4.02 16.20 -13.12
C LEU A 67 5.54 16.28 -12.96
N LYS A 68 6.06 17.50 -12.80
CA LYS A 68 7.48 17.79 -12.57
C LYS A 68 7.61 18.69 -11.34
N HIS A 69 7.91 18.09 -10.21
CA HIS A 69 8.02 18.78 -8.92
C HIS A 69 9.11 18.11 -8.06
N PRO A 70 9.90 18.86 -7.26
CA PRO A 70 10.95 18.29 -6.41
C PRO A 70 10.43 17.20 -5.44
N ASN A 71 9.21 17.37 -4.94
CA ASN A 71 8.54 16.44 -4.02
C ASN A 71 7.62 15.42 -4.72
N ILE A 72 7.80 15.17 -6.02
CA ILE A 72 7.13 14.09 -6.75
C ILE A 72 8.20 13.19 -7.38
N VAL A 73 8.01 11.88 -7.36
CA VAL A 73 8.88 10.93 -8.07
C VAL A 73 8.69 11.11 -9.58
N ARG A 74 9.73 11.59 -10.28
CA ARG A 74 9.62 11.93 -11.70
C ARG A 74 9.66 10.70 -12.59
N LEU A 75 8.80 10.66 -13.62
CA LEU A 75 8.92 9.73 -14.74
C LEU A 75 9.90 10.27 -15.80
N HIS A 76 10.90 9.47 -16.15
CA HIS A 76 11.89 9.75 -17.20
C HIS A 76 11.50 9.17 -18.54
N ASP A 77 11.06 7.90 -18.56
CA ASP A 77 10.68 7.22 -19.79
C ASP A 77 9.52 6.23 -19.56
N SER A 78 8.84 5.88 -20.65
CA SER A 78 7.76 4.91 -20.69
C SER A 78 7.99 4.05 -21.93
N ILE A 79 8.28 2.77 -21.73
CA ILE A 79 8.74 1.84 -22.77
C ILE A 79 7.78 0.67 -22.84
N SER A 80 7.20 0.42 -24.01
CA SER A 80 6.39 -0.77 -24.26
C SER A 80 7.21 -1.79 -25.04
N GLU A 81 7.26 -3.02 -24.53
CA GLU A 81 7.85 -4.18 -25.19
C GLU A 81 6.84 -5.33 -25.25
N GLU A 82 7.19 -6.45 -25.87
CA GLU A 82 6.27 -7.58 -25.98
C GLU A 82 5.91 -8.17 -24.60
N GLY A 83 4.65 -8.00 -24.20
CA GLY A 83 4.11 -8.52 -22.95
C GLY A 83 4.45 -7.73 -21.68
N HIS A 84 5.23 -6.66 -21.80
CA HIS A 84 5.63 -5.83 -20.66
C HIS A 84 5.60 -4.34 -21.00
N HIS A 85 5.29 -3.53 -19.99
CA HIS A 85 5.43 -2.08 -20.04
C HIS A 85 6.31 -1.62 -18.89
N TYR A 86 7.28 -0.77 -19.18
CA TYR A 86 8.25 -0.24 -18.24
C TYR A 86 8.03 1.25 -18.04
N LEU A 87 7.77 1.67 -16.81
CA LEU A 87 7.77 3.07 -16.41
C LEU A 87 9.04 3.35 -15.60
N ILE A 88 9.89 4.25 -16.10
CA ILE A 88 11.22 4.52 -15.55
C ILE A 88 11.16 5.78 -14.70
N PHE A 89 11.31 5.64 -13.40
CA PHE A 89 11.19 6.70 -12.41
C PHE A 89 12.52 7.07 -11.77
N ASP A 90 12.59 8.24 -11.14
CA ASP A 90 13.64 8.55 -10.16
C ASP A 90 13.80 7.38 -9.18
N LEU A 91 15.04 6.93 -8.95
CA LEU A 91 15.32 6.03 -7.85
C LEU A 91 15.29 6.81 -6.53
N VAL A 92 14.48 6.35 -5.58
CA VAL A 92 14.47 6.85 -4.20
C VAL A 92 14.95 5.75 -3.26
N THR A 93 15.84 6.08 -2.32
CA THR A 93 16.55 5.10 -1.49
C THR A 93 16.34 5.30 0.02
N GLY A 94 15.56 6.31 0.40
CA GLY A 94 15.27 6.62 1.80
C GLY A 94 14.23 5.72 2.45
N GLY A 95 13.49 4.93 1.66
CA GLY A 95 12.39 4.12 2.17
C GLY A 95 11.13 4.93 2.39
N GLU A 96 10.18 4.36 3.14
CA GLU A 96 8.92 5.01 3.50
C GLU A 96 9.11 6.04 4.61
N LEU A 97 8.40 7.16 4.53
CA LEU A 97 8.49 8.25 5.52
C LEU A 97 8.19 7.77 6.94
N PHE A 98 7.18 6.92 7.12
CA PHE A 98 6.74 6.48 8.44
C PHE A 98 7.74 5.54 9.12
N GLU A 99 8.44 4.70 8.36
CA GLU A 99 9.53 3.87 8.88
C GLU A 99 10.69 4.73 9.42
N ASP A 100 11.04 5.81 8.71
CA ASP A 100 12.05 6.75 9.19
C ASP A 100 11.60 7.51 10.45
N ILE A 101 10.32 7.88 10.55
CA ILE A 101 9.77 8.51 11.76
C ILE A 101 9.88 7.58 12.96
N VAL A 102 9.51 6.30 12.81
CA VAL A 102 9.61 5.30 13.87
C VAL A 102 11.07 5.06 14.29
N ALA A 103 12.02 5.17 13.37
CA ALA A 103 13.45 4.99 13.64
C ALA A 103 14.13 6.18 14.34
N ARG A 104 13.49 7.35 14.42
CA ARG A 104 14.07 8.55 15.04
C ARG A 104 13.91 8.53 16.56
N GLU A 105 14.98 8.86 17.27
CA GLU A 105 14.96 9.08 18.73
C GLU A 105 14.12 10.31 19.13
N TYR A 106 14.10 11.33 18.26
CA TYR A 106 13.37 12.58 18.48
C TYR A 106 12.57 12.96 17.23
N TYR A 107 11.29 13.26 17.42
CA TYR A 107 10.39 13.75 16.38
C TYR A 107 9.44 14.78 16.97
N SER A 108 9.38 15.96 16.38
CA SER A 108 8.65 17.11 16.90
C SER A 108 7.53 17.58 15.97
N GLU A 109 6.63 18.43 16.47
CA GLU A 109 5.65 19.13 15.61
C GLU A 109 6.32 19.90 14.47
N ALA A 110 7.54 20.43 14.68
CA ALA A 110 8.27 21.13 13.63
C ALA A 110 8.73 20.17 12.51
N ASP A 111 9.06 18.91 12.85
CA ASP A 111 9.37 17.87 11.87
C ASP A 111 8.11 17.43 11.11
N ALA A 112 6.99 17.23 11.83
CA ALA A 112 5.69 16.92 11.23
C ALA A 112 5.21 18.03 10.29
N SER A 113 5.33 19.28 10.72
CA SER A 113 5.03 20.48 9.94
C SER A 113 5.88 20.55 8.67
N HIS A 114 7.18 20.24 8.78
CA HIS A 114 8.05 20.17 7.60
C HIS A 114 7.65 19.07 6.62
N CYS A 115 7.27 17.89 7.12
CA CYS A 115 6.83 16.78 6.30
C CYS A 115 5.53 17.13 5.57
N ILE A 116 4.50 17.61 6.29
CA ILE A 116 3.21 17.94 5.67
C ILE A 116 3.32 19.12 4.69
N GLN A 117 4.24 20.06 4.93
CA GLN A 117 4.52 21.14 3.99
C GLN A 117 4.95 20.58 2.62
N GLN A 118 5.94 19.68 2.60
CA GLN A 118 6.44 19.08 1.36
C GLN A 118 5.37 18.24 0.65
N ILE A 119 4.53 17.54 1.43
CA ILE A 119 3.38 16.79 0.90
C ILE A 119 2.37 17.76 0.25
N LEU A 120 2.01 18.84 0.93
CA LEU A 120 1.08 19.84 0.41
C LEU A 120 1.62 20.59 -0.81
N GLU A 121 2.93 20.84 -0.89
CA GLU A 121 3.59 21.40 -2.08
C GLU A 121 3.43 20.48 -3.30
N ALA A 122 3.66 19.17 -3.12
CA ALA A 122 3.42 18.17 -4.16
C ALA A 122 1.93 18.10 -4.56
N VAL A 123 1.03 18.06 -3.58
CA VAL A 123 -0.42 18.00 -3.83
C VAL A 123 -0.91 19.27 -4.54
N LEU A 124 -0.44 20.45 -4.14
CA LEU A 124 -0.77 21.71 -4.81
C LEU A 124 -0.32 21.68 -6.27
N HIS A 125 0.89 21.18 -6.56
CA HIS A 125 1.39 21.04 -7.94
C HIS A 125 0.49 20.11 -8.78
N CYS A 126 0.06 18.98 -8.21
CA CYS A 126 -0.92 18.09 -8.84
C CYS A 126 -2.22 18.84 -9.14
N HIS A 127 -2.76 19.56 -8.15
CA HIS A 127 -4.04 20.26 -8.26
C HIS A 127 -4.02 21.40 -9.28
N GLN A 128 -2.91 22.13 -9.36
CA GLN A 128 -2.67 23.16 -10.39
C GLN A 128 -2.53 22.55 -11.79
N SER A 129 -2.03 21.33 -11.88
CA SER A 129 -1.92 20.56 -13.13
C SER A 129 -3.22 19.83 -13.50
N GLY A 130 -4.32 20.06 -12.76
CA GLY A 130 -5.60 19.39 -12.99
C GLY A 130 -5.57 17.89 -12.66
N VAL A 131 -4.73 17.45 -11.73
CA VAL A 131 -4.60 16.05 -11.32
C VAL A 131 -5.04 15.88 -9.86
N VAL A 132 -5.79 14.81 -9.59
CA VAL A 132 -6.17 14.37 -8.23
C VAL A 132 -5.57 12.99 -7.99
N HIS A 133 -4.87 12.81 -6.86
CA HIS A 133 -4.13 11.57 -6.56
C HIS A 133 -5.05 10.41 -6.17
N ARG A 134 -6.01 10.68 -5.27
CA ARG A 134 -7.04 9.74 -4.74
C ARG A 134 -6.54 8.58 -3.88
N ASP A 135 -5.24 8.35 -3.76
CA ASP A 135 -4.67 7.32 -2.88
C ASP A 135 -3.48 7.83 -2.07
N LEU A 136 -3.60 9.02 -1.46
CA LEU A 136 -2.59 9.52 -0.54
C LEU A 136 -2.62 8.70 0.76
N LYS A 137 -1.47 8.12 1.12
CA LYS A 137 -1.27 7.27 2.28
C LYS A 137 0.23 7.12 2.59
N PRO A 138 0.62 6.68 3.81
CA PRO A 138 2.01 6.43 4.21
C PRO A 138 2.88 5.74 3.17
N GLU A 139 2.36 4.67 2.56
CA GLU A 139 3.09 3.81 1.61
C GLU A 139 3.48 4.55 0.33
N ASN A 140 2.78 5.64 0.01
CA ASN A 140 3.01 6.47 -1.18
C ASN A 140 3.87 7.72 -0.87
N LEU A 141 4.39 7.84 0.36
CA LEU A 141 5.26 8.94 0.81
C LEU A 141 6.67 8.42 1.07
N LEU A 142 7.56 8.62 0.11
CA LEU A 142 8.91 8.08 0.15
C LEU A 142 9.93 9.16 0.47
N LEU A 143 11.05 8.79 1.09
CA LEU A 143 12.19 9.67 1.29
C LEU A 143 13.18 9.54 0.13
N ALA A 144 13.64 10.68 -0.38
CA ALA A 144 14.57 10.71 -1.51
C ALA A 144 15.88 9.93 -1.24
N SER A 145 16.35 9.95 0.01
CA SER A 145 17.55 9.23 0.47
C SER A 145 17.50 9.01 1.98
N LYS A 146 18.46 8.27 2.53
CA LYS A 146 18.63 8.09 3.99
C LYS A 146 19.32 9.27 4.69
N SER A 147 19.67 10.32 3.95
CA SER A 147 20.34 11.49 4.52
C SER A 147 19.39 12.27 5.44
N LYS A 148 19.93 12.80 6.54
CA LYS A 148 19.17 13.67 7.44
C LYS A 148 18.60 14.87 6.68
N GLY A 149 17.29 15.07 6.74
CA GLY A 149 16.60 16.12 6.00
C GLY A 149 16.33 15.80 4.53
N ALA A 150 16.38 14.52 4.13
CA ALA A 150 15.96 14.11 2.80
C ALA A 150 14.52 14.57 2.50
N ALA A 151 14.29 14.97 1.25
CA ALA A 151 12.97 15.40 0.80
C ALA A 151 11.98 14.24 0.78
N VAL A 152 10.75 14.51 1.21
CA VAL A 152 9.57 13.67 1.00
C VAL A 152 9.17 13.77 -0.47
N LYS A 153 8.93 12.62 -1.10
CA LYS A 153 8.51 12.48 -2.48
C LYS A 153 7.23 11.65 -2.55
N LEU A 154 6.20 12.23 -3.16
CA LEU A 154 4.97 11.56 -3.49
C LEU A 154 5.19 10.58 -4.66
N ALA A 155 4.72 9.35 -4.48
CA ALA A 155 4.83 8.24 -5.42
C ALA A 155 3.46 7.61 -5.73
N ASP A 156 3.44 6.75 -6.76
CA ASP A 156 2.30 5.92 -7.21
C ASP A 156 1.01 6.65 -7.60
N PHE A 157 0.92 7.03 -8.87
CA PHE A 157 -0.26 7.68 -9.46
C PHE A 157 -1.23 6.68 -10.13
N GLY A 158 -1.18 5.38 -9.80
CA GLY A 158 -2.01 4.37 -10.46
C GLY A 158 -3.52 4.59 -10.32
N LEU A 159 -3.96 5.27 -9.25
CA LEU A 159 -5.36 5.65 -9.04
C LEU A 159 -5.66 7.12 -9.40
N ALA A 160 -4.69 7.88 -9.86
CA ALA A 160 -4.86 9.30 -10.17
C ALA A 160 -5.81 9.53 -11.36
N ILE A 161 -6.41 10.73 -11.39
CA ILE A 161 -7.32 11.19 -12.44
C ILE A 161 -6.97 12.62 -12.86
N GLU A 162 -7.38 12.97 -14.08
CA GLU A 162 -7.38 14.34 -14.57
C GLU A 162 -8.78 14.94 -14.37
N VAL A 163 -8.83 16.22 -13.98
CA VAL A 163 -10.05 17.00 -13.74
C VAL A 163 -9.98 18.32 -14.49
N GLU A 164 -11.11 18.78 -15.00
CA GLU A 164 -11.20 20.06 -15.73
C GLU A 164 -11.46 21.22 -14.76
N GLY A 165 -10.44 22.03 -14.50
CA GLY A 165 -10.53 23.17 -13.59
C GLY A 165 -10.94 22.74 -12.16
N GLU A 166 -12.08 23.26 -11.69
CA GLU A 166 -12.69 22.92 -10.39
C GLU A 166 -13.94 22.04 -10.52
N GLN A 167 -14.21 21.50 -11.72
CA GLN A 167 -15.37 20.64 -11.94
C GLN A 167 -15.27 19.36 -11.10
N GLN A 168 -16.39 18.98 -10.50
CA GLN A 168 -16.53 17.75 -9.75
C GLN A 168 -17.35 16.74 -10.56
N ALA A 169 -16.95 15.47 -10.49
CA ALA A 169 -17.68 14.39 -11.13
C ALA A 169 -17.57 13.11 -10.30
N TRP A 170 -18.38 12.12 -10.64
CA TRP A 170 -18.23 10.79 -10.06
C TRP A 170 -17.17 9.99 -10.83
N PHE A 171 -15.95 9.93 -10.28
CA PHE A 171 -14.83 9.20 -10.89
C PHE A 171 -14.71 7.73 -10.43
N GLY A 172 -15.76 7.22 -9.78
CA GLY A 172 -15.81 5.88 -9.22
C GLY A 172 -15.25 5.78 -7.80
N PHE A 173 -15.46 4.63 -7.18
CA PHE A 173 -14.96 4.30 -5.84
C PHE A 173 -13.53 3.76 -5.93
N ALA A 174 -12.56 4.51 -5.42
CA ALA A 174 -11.14 4.17 -5.43
C ALA A 174 -10.41 4.83 -4.26
N GLY A 175 -9.38 4.17 -3.74
CA GLY A 175 -8.57 4.61 -2.60
C GLY A 175 -8.53 3.58 -1.48
N THR A 176 -7.70 3.84 -0.47
CA THR A 176 -7.48 2.95 0.68
C THR A 176 -8.46 3.28 1.83
N PRO A 177 -9.18 2.31 2.44
CA PRO A 177 -10.31 2.55 3.34
C PRO A 177 -10.14 3.63 4.42
N GLY A 178 -9.03 3.67 5.15
CA GLY A 178 -8.79 4.66 6.22
C GLY A 178 -8.50 6.08 5.73
N TYR A 179 -8.23 6.25 4.44
CA TYR A 179 -7.89 7.53 3.80
C TYR A 179 -8.99 8.03 2.85
N LEU A 180 -10.06 7.25 2.66
CA LEU A 180 -11.20 7.64 1.83
C LEU A 180 -11.94 8.82 2.45
N SER A 181 -12.33 9.79 1.62
CA SER A 181 -13.10 10.94 2.07
C SER A 181 -14.61 10.64 2.16
N PRO A 182 -15.37 11.41 2.97
CA PRO A 182 -16.80 11.20 3.16
C PRO A 182 -17.61 11.22 1.86
N GLU A 183 -17.30 12.16 0.96
CA GLU A 183 -17.99 12.30 -0.33
C GLU A 183 -17.79 11.09 -1.26
N VAL A 184 -16.61 10.45 -1.24
CA VAL A 184 -16.38 9.20 -2.00
C VAL A 184 -17.22 8.06 -1.41
N LEU A 185 -17.30 7.95 -0.08
CA LEU A 185 -18.10 6.94 0.61
C LEU A 185 -19.61 7.15 0.44
N ARG A 186 -20.06 8.40 0.31
CA ARG A 186 -21.46 8.76 0.01
C ARG A 186 -21.82 8.59 -1.46
N LYS A 187 -20.82 8.37 -2.32
CA LYS A 187 -20.96 8.30 -3.79
C LYS A 187 -21.38 9.63 -4.42
N ASP A 188 -21.00 10.74 -3.79
CA ASP A 188 -21.22 12.08 -4.32
C ASP A 188 -20.14 12.41 -5.37
N PRO A 189 -20.41 13.32 -6.32
CA PRO A 189 -19.37 13.90 -7.16
C PRO A 189 -18.24 14.48 -6.30
N TYR A 190 -17.00 14.29 -6.73
CA TYR A 190 -15.84 14.75 -5.98
C TYR A 190 -14.76 15.31 -6.91
N GLY A 191 -13.71 15.87 -6.32
CA GLY A 191 -12.57 16.45 -7.03
C GLY A 191 -11.36 16.58 -6.11
N LYS A 192 -10.59 17.65 -6.25
CA LYS A 192 -9.32 17.91 -5.54
C LYS A 192 -9.41 17.77 -4.01
N ALA A 193 -10.56 18.10 -3.41
CA ALA A 193 -10.75 18.08 -1.96
C ALA A 193 -10.54 16.69 -1.32
N VAL A 194 -10.66 15.58 -2.06
CA VAL A 194 -10.42 14.23 -1.51
C VAL A 194 -8.98 14.04 -1.04
N ASP A 195 -8.01 14.65 -1.73
CA ASP A 195 -6.59 14.58 -1.37
C ASP A 195 -6.33 15.33 -0.06
N LEU A 196 -7.08 16.41 0.22
CA LEU A 196 -6.92 17.19 1.45
C LEU A 196 -7.51 16.48 2.67
N TRP A 197 -8.55 15.67 2.47
CA TRP A 197 -9.01 14.77 3.54
C TRP A 197 -7.91 13.77 3.92
N ALA A 198 -7.32 13.12 2.93
CA ALA A 198 -6.23 12.18 3.16
C ALA A 198 -5.00 12.86 3.81
N CYS A 199 -4.67 14.10 3.43
CA CYS A 199 -3.63 14.88 4.12
C CYS A 199 -3.97 15.12 5.60
N GLY A 200 -5.25 15.34 5.95
CA GLY A 200 -5.68 15.48 7.34
C GLY A 200 -5.50 14.19 8.14
N VAL A 201 -5.82 13.05 7.54
CA VAL A 201 -5.57 11.72 8.12
C VAL A 201 -4.08 11.49 8.33
N ILE A 202 -3.26 11.80 7.32
CA ILE A 202 -1.80 11.69 7.38
C ILE A 202 -1.23 12.60 8.47
N LEU A 203 -1.63 13.86 8.54
CA LEU A 203 -1.16 14.83 9.53
C LEU A 203 -1.51 14.37 10.96
N TYR A 204 -2.71 13.83 11.17
CA TYR A 204 -3.08 13.24 12.44
C TYR A 204 -2.09 12.13 12.85
N ILE A 205 -1.81 11.19 11.95
CA ILE A 205 -0.87 10.09 12.23
C ILE A 205 0.57 10.61 12.43
N LEU A 206 1.00 11.63 11.68
CA LEU A 206 2.33 12.23 11.86
C LEU A 206 2.53 12.78 13.28
N LEU A 207 1.47 13.25 13.94
CA LEU A 207 1.57 13.84 15.27
C LEU A 207 1.51 12.82 16.41
N VAL A 208 0.68 11.77 16.29
CA VAL A 208 0.42 10.85 17.41
C VAL A 208 0.61 9.37 17.09
N GLY A 209 0.93 9.02 15.85
CA GLY A 209 1.28 7.65 15.45
C GLY A 209 0.12 6.67 15.28
N TYR A 210 -1.14 7.11 15.45
CA TYR A 210 -2.34 6.30 15.21
C TYR A 210 -3.36 7.04 14.33
N PRO A 211 -4.23 6.33 13.58
CA PRO A 211 -5.19 6.95 12.67
C PRO A 211 -6.40 7.57 13.40
N PRO A 212 -7.01 8.64 12.86
CA PRO A 212 -8.21 9.26 13.42
C PRO A 212 -9.48 8.41 13.25
N PHE A 213 -9.50 7.47 12.31
CA PHE A 213 -10.63 6.59 12.04
C PHE A 213 -10.14 5.15 11.94
N TRP A 214 -10.73 4.26 12.74
CA TRP A 214 -10.40 2.84 12.69
C TRP A 214 -11.53 1.99 13.27
N ASP A 215 -11.79 0.86 12.63
CA ASP A 215 -12.65 -0.21 13.16
C ASP A 215 -12.26 -1.51 12.44
N GLU A 216 -12.36 -2.65 13.14
CA GLU A 216 -12.19 -3.97 12.51
C GLU A 216 -13.29 -4.24 11.46
N ASP A 217 -14.48 -3.66 11.66
CA ASP A 217 -15.57 -3.70 10.69
C ASP A 217 -15.49 -2.48 9.76
N GLN A 218 -15.16 -2.76 8.50
CA GLN A 218 -15.06 -1.76 7.45
C GLN A 218 -16.34 -0.93 7.28
N HIS A 219 -17.53 -1.48 7.55
CA HIS A 219 -18.77 -0.72 7.51
C HIS A 219 -18.80 0.34 8.61
N ARG A 220 -18.41 0.00 9.84
CA ARG A 220 -18.34 0.95 10.96
C ARG A 220 -17.26 2.00 10.74
N LEU A 221 -16.09 1.61 10.23
CA LEU A 221 -15.06 2.55 9.78
C LEU A 221 -15.64 3.59 8.80
N TYR A 222 -16.39 3.13 7.79
CA TYR A 222 -17.03 4.04 6.84
C TYR A 222 -18.09 4.94 7.47
N GLN A 223 -18.80 4.49 8.52
CA GLN A 223 -19.71 5.35 9.26
C GLN A 223 -18.95 6.43 10.05
N GLN A 224 -17.84 6.08 10.71
CA GLN A 224 -16.99 7.05 11.42
C GLN A 224 -16.47 8.13 10.46
N ILE A 225 -15.91 7.73 9.31
CA ILE A 225 -15.41 8.65 8.28
C ILE A 225 -16.55 9.55 7.77
N LYS A 226 -17.70 8.99 7.39
CA LYS A 226 -18.85 9.78 6.91
C LYS A 226 -19.39 10.72 7.98
N ALA A 227 -19.29 10.38 9.25
CA ALA A 227 -19.70 11.24 10.35
C ALA A 227 -18.63 12.28 10.73
N GLY A 228 -17.40 12.16 10.23
CA GLY A 228 -16.26 12.92 10.72
C GLY A 228 -16.02 12.69 12.21
N ALA A 229 -16.28 11.47 12.68
CA ALA A 229 -16.18 11.11 14.09
C ALA A 229 -14.73 10.77 14.45
N TYR A 230 -13.95 11.79 14.74
CA TYR A 230 -12.62 11.70 15.35
C TYR A 230 -12.55 12.67 16.52
N ASP A 231 -11.59 12.45 17.42
CA ASP A 231 -11.30 13.31 18.55
C ASP A 231 -9.79 13.47 18.76
N PHE A 232 -9.42 14.23 19.78
CA PHE A 232 -8.04 14.48 20.19
C PHE A 232 -7.87 14.00 21.64
N PRO A 233 -7.76 12.68 21.87
CA PRO A 233 -7.81 12.13 23.22
C PRO A 233 -6.56 12.47 24.03
N SER A 234 -6.76 12.67 25.33
CA SER A 234 -5.69 12.79 26.31
C SER A 234 -5.11 11.41 26.65
N PRO A 235 -3.80 11.31 27.01
CA PRO A 235 -2.87 12.43 27.21
C PRO A 235 -2.09 12.85 25.97
N GLU A 236 -2.10 12.07 24.88
CA GLU A 236 -1.18 12.26 23.74
C GLU A 236 -1.41 13.63 23.07
N TRP A 237 -2.66 14.07 22.98
CA TRP A 237 -3.01 15.35 22.36
C TRP A 237 -2.92 16.55 23.30
N ASP A 238 -2.71 16.38 24.62
CA ASP A 238 -2.68 17.51 25.57
C ASP A 238 -1.53 18.47 25.29
N THR A 239 -0.43 17.94 24.77
CA THR A 239 0.80 18.68 24.44
C THR A 239 0.84 19.18 22.99
N VAL A 240 -0.10 18.73 22.15
CA VAL A 240 -0.18 19.13 20.74
C VAL A 240 -0.83 20.51 20.62
N THR A 241 -0.19 21.38 19.84
CA THR A 241 -0.57 22.79 19.72
C THR A 241 -2.01 22.95 19.19
N PRO A 242 -2.75 23.98 19.65
CA PRO A 242 -4.07 24.30 19.12
C PRO A 242 -4.06 24.53 17.60
N GLU A 243 -2.98 25.08 17.06
CA GLU A 243 -2.83 25.38 15.64
C GLU A 243 -2.68 24.09 14.79
N ALA A 244 -2.05 23.04 15.32
CA ALA A 244 -2.00 21.74 14.65
C ALA A 244 -3.39 21.11 14.56
N LYS A 245 -4.12 21.12 15.68
CA LYS A 245 -5.50 20.63 15.78
C LYS A 245 -6.44 21.41 14.86
N ASP A 246 -6.27 22.73 14.78
CA ASP A 246 -7.03 23.60 13.88
C ASP A 246 -6.80 23.25 12.40
N LEU A 247 -5.55 22.99 12.00
CA LEU A 247 -5.25 22.56 10.63
C LEU A 247 -5.88 21.19 10.31
N ILE A 248 -5.79 20.24 11.25
CA ILE A 248 -6.45 18.93 11.12
C ILE A 248 -7.96 19.11 10.96
N ASN A 249 -8.60 19.94 11.78
CA ASN A 249 -10.03 20.20 11.69
C ASN A 249 -10.45 20.76 10.33
N LYS A 250 -9.65 21.68 9.78
CA LYS A 250 -9.85 22.28 8.46
C LYS A 250 -9.68 21.28 7.30
N MET A 251 -8.78 20.30 7.44
CA MET A 251 -8.60 19.21 6.47
C MET A 251 -9.67 18.12 6.59
N LEU A 252 -10.01 17.71 7.82
CA LEU A 252 -11.04 16.70 8.13
C LEU A 252 -12.44 17.32 8.19
N THR A 253 -12.67 18.37 7.41
CA THR A 253 -13.99 18.98 7.23
C THR A 253 -14.83 18.12 6.28
N ILE A 254 -16.01 17.69 6.75
CA ILE A 254 -16.88 16.75 6.03
C ILE A 254 -17.39 17.31 4.70
N ASN A 255 -17.75 18.59 4.66
CA ASN A 255 -18.23 19.24 3.43
C ASN A 255 -17.03 19.64 2.57
N PRO A 256 -16.81 19.02 1.39
CA PRO A 256 -15.64 19.32 0.56
C PRO A 256 -15.59 20.77 0.06
N GLY A 257 -16.73 21.46 -0.07
CA GLY A 257 -16.77 22.88 -0.43
C GLY A 257 -16.38 23.85 0.70
N LYS A 258 -16.25 23.35 1.93
CA LYS A 258 -15.74 24.10 3.08
C LYS A 258 -14.37 23.61 3.54
N ARG A 259 -13.90 22.49 2.98
CA ARG A 259 -12.61 21.89 3.32
C ARG A 259 -11.50 22.80 2.79
N ILE A 260 -10.47 23.00 3.60
CA ILE A 260 -9.31 23.80 3.22
C ILE A 260 -8.67 23.26 1.94
N THR A 261 -8.21 24.15 1.07
CA THR A 261 -7.45 23.79 -0.13
C THR A 261 -5.95 23.61 0.18
N ALA A 262 -5.19 22.97 -0.69
CA ALA A 262 -3.73 22.86 -0.52
C ALA A 262 -3.03 24.22 -0.44
N ALA A 263 -3.48 25.19 -1.24
CA ALA A 263 -2.93 26.55 -1.24
C ALA A 263 -3.22 27.32 0.07
N GLU A 264 -4.39 27.11 0.68
CA GLU A 264 -4.74 27.70 1.97
C GLU A 264 -4.01 26.99 3.12
N ALA A 265 -3.89 25.66 3.05
CA ALA A 265 -3.19 24.87 4.05
C ALA A 265 -1.71 25.28 4.16
N LEU A 266 -1.03 25.49 3.03
CA LEU A 266 0.37 25.98 3.02
C LEU A 266 0.54 27.38 3.64
N LYS A 267 -0.52 28.18 3.68
CA LYS A 267 -0.51 29.51 4.33
C LYS A 267 -0.88 29.44 5.82
N HIS A 268 -1.35 28.29 6.30
CA HIS A 268 -1.80 28.12 7.68
C HIS A 268 -0.67 28.43 8.68
N PRO A 269 -0.93 29.14 9.79
CA PRO A 269 0.11 29.54 10.75
C PRO A 269 0.97 28.39 11.27
N TRP A 270 0.37 27.20 11.49
CA TRP A 270 1.10 26.01 11.93
C TRP A 270 2.18 25.54 10.94
N ILE A 271 2.03 25.85 9.64
CA ILE A 271 3.01 25.56 8.59
C ILE A 271 3.91 26.79 8.33
N SER A 272 3.32 27.97 8.19
CA SER A 272 4.01 29.16 7.69
C SER A 272 4.82 29.91 8.77
N VAL A 273 4.41 29.84 10.04
CA VAL A 273 5.09 30.53 11.16
C VAL A 273 5.98 29.53 11.90
N ARG A 274 7.07 29.13 11.24
CA ARG A 274 7.98 28.08 11.68
C ARG A 274 8.83 28.43 12.92
N LEU A 275 8.76 29.66 13.44
CA LEU A 275 9.82 30.26 14.26
C LEU A 275 9.48 30.46 15.75
N THR A 276 8.30 30.07 16.24
CA THR A 276 7.92 30.31 17.65
C THR A 276 7.36 29.11 18.41
N LEU A 277 7.27 27.93 17.78
CA LEU A 277 6.81 26.72 18.49
C LEU A 277 7.95 26.18 19.38
N PRO A 278 7.69 25.84 20.66
CA PRO A 278 8.72 25.35 21.57
C PRO A 278 9.42 24.11 21.00
N LEU A 279 10.76 24.14 21.02
CA LEU A 279 11.60 22.98 20.74
C LEU A 279 11.31 21.88 21.77
N THR A 280 11.26 20.64 21.27
CA THR A 280 11.25 19.34 21.97
C THR A 280 9.91 18.82 22.49
N GLN A 281 9.40 17.79 21.81
CA GLN A 281 8.73 16.67 22.48
C GLN A 281 9.67 15.46 22.38
N ASP A 282 9.85 14.81 23.52
CA ASP A 282 10.64 13.61 23.68
C ASP A 282 9.69 12.41 23.61
N LEU A 283 9.60 11.77 22.44
CA LEU A 283 8.75 10.58 22.25
C LEU A 283 9.23 9.39 23.10
N SER A 284 10.44 9.42 23.68
CA SER A 284 10.86 8.41 24.66
C SER A 284 9.99 8.40 25.91
N LYS A 285 9.20 9.46 26.16
CA LYS A 285 8.20 9.51 27.25
C LYS A 285 6.80 9.00 26.85
N ILE A 286 6.53 8.79 25.56
CA ILE A 286 5.32 8.09 25.08
C ILE A 286 5.50 6.57 25.22
N ASN A 287 6.71 6.11 25.55
CA ASN A 287 6.99 4.77 26.02
C ASN A 287 7.50 4.83 27.47
N PRO A 288 6.64 4.85 28.50
CA PRO A 288 7.12 4.33 29.77
C PRO A 288 7.40 2.86 29.49
N HIS A 289 8.65 2.41 29.58
CA HIS A 289 8.89 1.02 29.98
C HIS A 289 8.14 0.85 31.30
N PRO A 290 7.01 0.12 31.35
CA PRO A 290 6.38 -0.17 32.61
C PRO A 290 7.06 -1.43 33.14
N ASN A 291 7.15 -1.52 34.46
CA ASN A 291 7.49 -2.77 35.12
C ASN A 291 6.75 -3.96 34.48
N PRO A 292 7.35 -5.18 34.38
CA PRO A 292 6.80 -6.32 33.63
C PRO A 292 5.52 -6.95 34.20
N GLY A 293 4.77 -6.26 35.06
CA GLY A 293 3.76 -6.86 35.93
C GLY A 293 2.29 -6.67 35.55
N SER A 294 1.92 -5.68 34.72
CA SER A 294 0.50 -5.43 34.46
C SER A 294 0.24 -4.49 33.27
N TYR A 295 0.28 -5.00 32.04
CA TYR A 295 -0.32 -4.33 30.89
C TYR A 295 -1.03 -5.34 29.98
N THR A 296 -2.33 -5.12 29.79
CA THR A 296 -3.04 -5.52 28.57
C THR A 296 -2.66 -4.54 27.47
N ALA A 297 -2.22 -5.05 26.32
CA ALA A 297 -1.82 -4.24 25.17
C ALA A 297 -2.96 -3.31 24.67
N PRO A 298 -2.64 -2.12 24.11
CA PRO A 298 -3.62 -1.28 23.41
C PRO A 298 -4.33 -2.09 22.33
N GLN A 299 -5.65 -1.97 22.17
CA GLN A 299 -6.45 -2.86 21.28
C GLN A 299 -5.94 -2.91 19.82
N TRP A 300 -5.28 -1.85 19.33
CA TRP A 300 -4.74 -1.76 17.97
C TRP A 300 -3.35 -2.42 17.80
N LEU A 301 -2.56 -2.58 18.86
CA LEU A 301 -1.20 -3.14 18.81
C LEU A 301 -1.18 -4.65 18.51
N PRO A 302 -2.09 -5.47 19.07
CA PRO A 302 -2.33 -6.83 18.61
C PRO A 302 -2.88 -6.90 17.19
N ALA A 303 -3.59 -5.88 16.71
CA ALA A 303 -4.12 -5.84 15.35
C ALA A 303 -3.02 -5.53 14.30
N LEU A 304 -2.10 -4.60 14.60
CA LEU A 304 -0.89 -4.38 13.81
C LEU A 304 -0.02 -5.64 13.78
N ARG A 305 0.24 -6.28 14.94
CA ARG A 305 0.97 -7.56 15.00
C ARG A 305 0.24 -8.69 14.29
N LYS A 306 -1.10 -8.73 14.30
CA LYS A 306 -1.88 -9.69 13.51
C LYS A 306 -1.75 -9.42 12.02
N GLN A 307 -1.77 -8.16 11.57
CA GLN A 307 -1.53 -7.81 10.17
C GLN A 307 -0.09 -8.12 9.74
N ASP A 308 0.90 -7.89 10.60
CA ASP A 308 2.29 -8.27 10.34
C ASP A 308 2.46 -9.79 10.28
N ILE A 309 1.83 -10.52 11.20
CA ILE A 309 1.82 -11.99 11.17
C ILE A 309 1.05 -12.50 9.95
N ILE A 310 -0.05 -11.86 9.54
CA ILE A 310 -0.80 -12.21 8.32
C ILE A 310 0.06 -11.92 7.09
N LYS A 311 0.76 -10.79 7.03
CA LYS A 311 1.63 -10.38 5.92
C LYS A 311 2.87 -11.26 5.80
N VAL A 312 3.56 -11.56 6.90
CA VAL A 312 4.69 -12.51 6.95
C VAL A 312 4.18 -13.92 6.65
N THR A 313 2.96 -14.26 7.08
CA THR A 313 2.30 -15.51 6.69
C THR A 313 2.04 -15.52 5.19
N GLU A 314 1.46 -14.49 4.59
CA GLU A 314 1.24 -14.39 3.14
C GLU A 314 2.54 -14.45 2.34
N GLN A 315 3.62 -13.81 2.81
CA GLN A 315 4.95 -13.85 2.19
C GLN A 315 5.59 -15.23 2.28
N LEU A 316 5.47 -15.93 3.42
CA LEU A 316 5.84 -17.33 3.54
C LEU A 316 4.98 -18.18 2.59
N ILE A 317 3.66 -17.93 2.53
CA ILE A 317 2.70 -18.47 1.56
C ILE A 317 2.94 -17.95 0.12
N GLU A 318 3.93 -17.11 -0.13
CA GLU A 318 4.34 -16.66 -1.46
C GLU A 318 5.73 -17.17 -1.89
N ALA A 319 6.65 -17.45 -0.96
CA ALA A 319 7.95 -18.10 -1.24
C ALA A 319 7.84 -19.57 -1.72
N ILE A 320 7.31 -20.51 -0.92
CA ILE A 320 7.22 -21.96 -1.27
C ILE A 320 6.47 -22.30 -2.61
N SER A 321 5.19 -21.98 -2.83
CA SER A 321 4.41 -21.95 -4.12
C SER A 321 5.13 -21.32 -5.31
N ASN A 322 6.12 -20.44 -5.11
CA ASN A 322 6.91 -19.91 -6.22
C ASN A 322 8.24 -20.68 -6.40
N GLY A 323 8.52 -21.68 -5.55
CA GLY A 323 9.77 -22.45 -5.53
C GLY A 323 10.97 -21.68 -5.00
N ASP A 324 10.74 -20.58 -4.27
CA ASP A 324 11.80 -19.72 -3.77
C ASP A 324 12.38 -20.26 -2.44
N PHE A 325 13.32 -21.20 -2.55
CA PHE A 325 13.99 -21.80 -1.40
C PHE A 325 14.80 -20.77 -0.60
N GLU A 326 15.39 -19.78 -1.27
CA GLU A 326 16.21 -18.75 -0.64
C GLU A 326 15.35 -17.78 0.20
N GLY A 327 14.17 -17.42 -0.31
CA GLY A 327 13.15 -16.69 0.44
C GLY A 327 12.62 -17.50 1.63
N TYR A 328 12.39 -18.80 1.46
CA TYR A 328 11.98 -19.70 2.53
C TYR A 328 13.04 -19.81 3.65
N THR A 329 14.32 -19.94 3.31
CA THR A 329 15.39 -20.06 4.31
C THR A 329 15.52 -18.80 5.18
N LYS A 330 15.31 -17.62 4.58
CA LYS A 330 15.37 -16.33 5.30
C LYS A 330 14.23 -16.16 6.33
N MET A 331 13.16 -16.94 6.20
CA MET A 331 11.97 -16.88 7.06
C MET A 331 11.90 -18.03 8.09
N CYS A 332 12.84 -18.99 8.06
CA CYS A 332 12.89 -20.15 8.95
C CYS A 332 14.16 -20.16 9.80
N ASP A 333 14.04 -20.60 11.05
CA ASP A 333 15.20 -20.81 11.91
C ASP A 333 16.07 -21.97 11.37
N PRO A 334 17.41 -21.84 11.32
CA PRO A 334 18.29 -22.91 10.85
C PRO A 334 18.19 -24.23 11.64
N ALA A 335 17.74 -24.18 12.90
CA ALA A 335 17.50 -25.33 13.77
C ALA A 335 15.99 -25.67 13.88
N VAL A 336 15.20 -25.29 12.88
CA VAL A 336 13.77 -25.61 12.84
C VAL A 336 13.56 -27.11 12.99
N THR A 337 12.75 -27.51 13.97
CA THR A 337 12.35 -28.90 14.16
C THR A 337 10.99 -29.13 13.50
N ALA A 338 10.90 -30.14 12.65
CA ALA A 338 9.69 -30.50 11.92
C ALA A 338 9.24 -31.91 12.31
N PHE A 339 7.94 -32.05 12.59
CA PHE A 339 7.27 -33.34 12.76
C PHE A 339 6.23 -33.48 11.65
N GLU A 340 6.62 -34.16 10.58
CA GLU A 340 5.84 -34.22 9.36
C GLU A 340 5.75 -35.66 8.82
N PRO A 341 4.68 -36.00 8.07
CA PRO A 341 4.43 -37.36 7.57
C PRO A 341 5.62 -37.98 6.85
N GLU A 342 6.37 -37.16 6.14
CA GLU A 342 7.52 -37.53 5.32
C GLU A 342 8.74 -37.91 6.17
N ALA A 343 8.77 -37.47 7.43
CA ALA A 343 9.70 -37.94 8.46
C ALA A 343 9.30 -39.29 9.09
N LEU A 344 8.19 -39.89 8.63
CA LEU A 344 7.68 -41.21 9.04
C LEU A 344 7.54 -41.36 10.57
N GLY A 345 7.09 -40.30 11.23
CA GLY A 345 6.89 -40.27 12.69
C GLY A 345 8.14 -39.94 13.50
N ASN A 346 9.23 -39.51 12.86
CA ASN A 346 10.41 -38.99 13.53
C ASN A 346 10.40 -37.45 13.54
N LEU A 347 10.99 -36.86 14.57
CA LEU A 347 11.29 -35.43 14.62
C LEU A 347 12.57 -35.17 13.83
N VAL A 348 12.54 -34.25 12.87
CA VAL A 348 13.71 -33.90 12.05
C VAL A 348 14.13 -32.48 12.36
N GLU A 349 15.43 -32.21 12.37
CA GLU A 349 16.01 -30.93 12.73
C GLU A 349 16.80 -30.35 11.55
N GLY A 350 16.62 -29.06 11.30
CA GLY A 350 17.35 -28.31 10.30
C GLY A 350 16.74 -28.33 8.91
N LEU A 351 17.42 -27.63 7.99
CA LEU A 351 16.86 -27.26 6.68
C LEU A 351 17.22 -28.24 5.56
N ASP A 352 18.15 -29.17 5.80
CA ASP A 352 18.63 -30.13 4.81
C ASP A 352 17.57 -31.17 4.43
N PHE A 353 16.67 -31.50 5.36
CA PHE A 353 15.48 -32.31 5.08
C PHE A 353 14.55 -31.59 4.10
N HIS A 354 14.27 -30.30 4.32
CA HIS A 354 13.39 -29.50 3.48
C HIS A 354 13.99 -29.18 2.08
N ARG A 355 15.33 -29.12 1.95
CA ARG A 355 16.04 -28.90 0.67
C ARG A 355 15.67 -29.95 -0.40
N PHE A 356 15.54 -31.21 0.00
CA PHE A 356 15.20 -32.33 -0.89
C PHE A 356 13.83 -32.15 -1.58
N TYR A 357 12.88 -31.46 -0.95
CA TYR A 357 11.52 -31.25 -1.44
C TYR A 357 11.39 -30.10 -2.45
N PHE A 358 12.25 -29.08 -2.35
CA PHE A 358 12.33 -28.01 -3.36
C PHE A 358 12.99 -28.49 -4.66
N GLU A 359 13.84 -29.51 -4.60
CA GLU A 359 14.62 -29.98 -5.74
C GLU A 359 13.93 -31.09 -6.56
N ASN A 360 13.04 -31.93 -5.99
CA ASN A 360 12.68 -33.20 -6.64
C ASN A 360 11.19 -33.64 -6.73
N LEU A 361 10.23 -33.11 -5.96
CA LEU A 361 8.84 -33.62 -6.02
C LEU A 361 7.79 -32.62 -5.51
N TRP A 362 6.91 -32.11 -6.38
CA TRP A 362 5.57 -31.70 -5.94
C TRP A 362 4.50 -32.66 -6.49
N SER A 363 4.25 -33.74 -5.73
CA SER A 363 3.01 -34.53 -5.76
C SER A 363 2.65 -35.16 -4.39
N ARG A 364 1.65 -34.57 -3.71
CA ARG A 364 0.60 -35.12 -2.78
C ARG A 364 0.89 -35.89 -1.45
N ASN A 365 0.42 -35.25 -0.34
CA ASN A 365 -0.34 -35.71 0.89
C ASN A 365 0.33 -36.66 1.93
N SER A 366 0.26 -36.48 3.29
CA SER A 366 -0.57 -35.64 4.19
C SER A 366 -0.22 -35.71 5.72
N LYS A 367 -0.33 -34.55 6.43
CA LYS A 367 -0.78 -34.22 7.85
C LYS A 367 0.25 -34.00 9.01
N GLN A 368 0.31 -32.85 9.71
CA GLN A 368 -0.80 -32.07 10.32
C GLN A 368 -0.42 -30.60 10.74
N GLU A 369 -1.16 -29.59 10.27
CA GLU A 369 -1.65 -28.35 10.94
C GLU A 369 -2.73 -27.71 10.02
N ALA A 370 -4.00 -27.55 10.48
CA ALA A 370 -5.18 -27.33 9.62
C ALA A 370 -6.15 -26.23 10.07
N ALA A 371 -6.86 -25.59 9.11
CA ALA A 371 -7.95 -24.62 9.32
C ALA A 371 -9.10 -24.82 8.28
N CYS A 372 -10.33 -24.40 8.60
CA CYS A 372 -11.50 -24.55 7.71
C CYS A 372 -12.30 -23.24 7.61
N ILE A 373 -12.69 -22.84 6.39
CA ILE A 373 -13.57 -21.69 6.13
C ILE A 373 -14.72 -22.12 5.21
N ALA A 374 -15.94 -21.69 5.53
CA ALA A 374 -17.12 -21.88 4.69
C ALA A 374 -17.70 -20.51 4.33
N TYR A 375 -18.04 -20.30 3.06
CA TYR A 375 -18.54 -19.04 2.53
C TYR A 375 -19.45 -19.27 1.31
N ILE A 376 -20.24 -18.26 0.94
CA ILE A 376 -21.04 -18.29 -0.29
C ILE A 376 -20.34 -17.46 -1.35
N ARG A 377 -20.07 -18.06 -2.52
CA ARG A 377 -19.50 -17.37 -3.68
C ARG A 377 -20.59 -17.05 -4.70
N VAL A 378 -20.70 -15.78 -5.06
CA VAL A 378 -21.56 -15.31 -6.16
C VAL A 378 -20.66 -14.91 -7.32
N THR A 379 -20.83 -15.54 -8.48
CA THR A 379 -20.04 -15.29 -9.70
C THR A 379 -20.92 -14.67 -10.76
N GLN A 380 -20.51 -13.51 -11.27
CA GLN A 380 -21.14 -12.86 -12.42
C GLN A 380 -20.24 -13.01 -13.64
N TYR A 381 -20.79 -13.45 -14.77
CA TYR A 381 -20.04 -13.65 -16.01
C TYR A 381 -20.91 -13.36 -17.23
N ILE A 382 -20.27 -13.12 -18.38
CA ILE A 382 -20.94 -13.02 -19.67
C ILE A 382 -20.85 -14.40 -20.34
N ASP A 383 -21.97 -14.98 -20.74
CA ASP A 383 -21.99 -16.27 -21.46
C ASP A 383 -21.49 -16.10 -22.92
N PRO A 384 -21.21 -17.19 -23.66
CA PRO A 384 -20.73 -17.10 -25.05
C PRO A 384 -21.66 -16.34 -26.00
N ASN A 385 -22.93 -16.14 -25.63
CA ASN A 385 -23.91 -15.37 -26.40
C ASN A 385 -23.93 -13.88 -26.00
N GLY A 386 -23.01 -13.43 -25.14
CA GLY A 386 -22.92 -12.05 -24.68
C GLY A 386 -23.91 -11.69 -23.55
N THR A 387 -24.60 -12.67 -22.96
CA THR A 387 -25.62 -12.40 -21.93
C THR A 387 -25.03 -12.45 -20.53
N PRO A 388 -25.27 -11.45 -19.64
CA PRO A 388 -24.84 -11.52 -18.26
C PRO A 388 -25.62 -12.58 -17.47
N ARG A 389 -24.88 -13.42 -16.75
CA ARG A 389 -25.38 -14.50 -15.88
C ARG A 389 -24.83 -14.33 -14.47
N THR A 390 -25.61 -14.75 -13.49
CA THR A 390 -25.19 -14.82 -12.08
C THR A 390 -25.37 -16.26 -11.61
N ALA A 391 -24.32 -16.83 -11.01
CA ALA A 391 -24.33 -18.15 -10.39
C ALA A 391 -23.94 -18.03 -8.92
N GLN A 392 -24.66 -18.72 -8.05
CA GLN A 392 -24.32 -18.85 -6.63
C GLN A 392 -23.79 -20.25 -6.36
N SER A 393 -22.78 -20.34 -5.52
CA SER A 393 -22.30 -21.60 -4.98
C SER A 393 -21.90 -21.46 -3.52
N GLU A 394 -22.32 -22.37 -2.65
CA GLU A 394 -21.77 -22.45 -1.29
C GLU A 394 -20.46 -23.23 -1.35
N GLU A 395 -19.40 -22.68 -0.77
CA GLU A 395 -18.05 -23.23 -0.81
C GLU A 395 -17.48 -23.41 0.58
N SER A 396 -17.01 -24.61 0.86
CA SER A 396 -16.17 -24.88 2.02
C SER A 396 -14.77 -25.18 1.56
N ARG A 397 -13.79 -24.45 2.08
CA ARG A 397 -12.37 -24.63 1.81
C ARG A 397 -11.70 -25.01 3.13
N VAL A 398 -11.18 -26.21 3.17
CA VAL A 398 -10.30 -26.64 4.24
C VAL A 398 -8.89 -26.31 3.77
N TRP A 399 -8.24 -25.44 4.51
CA TRP A 399 -6.88 -24.99 4.26
C TRP A 399 -5.95 -25.76 5.19
N HIS A 400 -4.82 -26.18 4.66
CA HIS A 400 -3.77 -26.80 5.43
C HIS A 400 -2.53 -26.02 5.13
N ARG A 401 -1.76 -25.69 6.16
CA ARG A 401 -0.49 -25.05 5.95
C ARG A 401 0.49 -26.15 5.54
N ARG A 402 0.98 -26.12 4.31
CA ARG A 402 2.01 -27.04 3.79
C ARG A 402 3.16 -26.18 3.33
N ASP A 403 4.34 -26.45 3.89
CA ASP A 403 5.53 -25.66 3.65
C ASP A 403 5.24 -24.18 3.90
N GLY A 404 4.74 -23.81 5.09
CA GLY A 404 4.41 -22.41 5.40
C GLY A 404 3.27 -21.77 4.58
N LYS A 405 2.71 -22.47 3.58
CA LYS A 405 1.65 -22.02 2.67
C LYS A 405 0.28 -22.54 3.03
N TRP A 406 -0.73 -21.68 3.20
CA TRP A 406 -2.12 -22.13 3.25
C TRP A 406 -2.48 -22.67 1.85
N GLN A 407 -2.61 -23.98 1.75
CA GLN A 407 -3.11 -24.68 0.57
C GLN A 407 -4.50 -25.23 0.86
N ILE A 408 -5.44 -25.07 -0.07
CA ILE A 408 -6.76 -25.72 0.05
C ILE A 408 -6.56 -27.24 -0.13
N VAL A 409 -6.71 -28.00 0.95
CA VAL A 409 -6.61 -29.47 0.95
C VAL A 409 -7.95 -30.16 0.73
N HIS A 410 -9.05 -29.48 1.04
CA HIS A 410 -10.39 -29.96 0.71
C HIS A 410 -11.25 -28.80 0.25
N PHE A 411 -11.99 -29.02 -0.83
CA PHE A 411 -12.95 -28.09 -1.34
C PHE A 411 -14.27 -28.81 -1.53
N HIS A 412 -15.31 -28.29 -0.89
CA HIS A 412 -16.67 -28.68 -1.15
C HIS A 412 -17.38 -27.51 -1.82
N ARG A 413 -18.14 -27.78 -2.88
CA ARG A 413 -19.03 -26.79 -3.50
C ARG A 413 -20.41 -27.39 -3.73
N SER A 414 -21.43 -26.75 -3.21
CA SER A 414 -22.83 -27.01 -3.55
C SER A 414 -23.41 -25.84 -4.35
N GLY A 415 -24.47 -26.10 -5.12
CA GLY A 415 -25.03 -25.16 -6.09
C GLY A 415 -24.66 -25.47 -7.54
N SER A 416 -25.15 -24.66 -8.48
CA SER A 416 -25.06 -24.94 -9.92
C SER A 416 -23.62 -24.83 -10.45
N ALA A 417 -23.18 -25.83 -11.20
CA ALA A 417 -21.89 -25.80 -11.89
C ALA A 417 -21.89 -24.71 -12.97
N SER A 418 -20.80 -23.95 -13.07
CA SER A 418 -20.52 -23.12 -14.25
C SER A 418 -20.36 -24.06 -15.45
N THR A 419 -21.42 -24.24 -16.23
CA THR A 419 -21.38 -24.98 -17.49
C THR A 419 -20.57 -24.19 -18.51
N LEU A 420 -19.25 -24.36 -18.47
CA LEU A 420 -18.38 -24.12 -19.63
C LEU A 420 -18.16 -25.49 -20.28
N SER A 421 -19.11 -25.90 -21.11
CA SER A 421 -18.89 -26.97 -22.09
C SER A 421 -17.90 -26.46 -23.13
N LYS A 422 -16.81 -27.23 -23.30
CA LYS A 422 -15.70 -27.17 -24.27
C LYS A 422 -15.75 -26.10 -25.37
#